data_AF-A0A4Y8KX65-F1
#
_entry.id   AF-A0A4Y8KX65-F1
#
_cell.length_a   1.000
_cell.length_b   1.000
_cell.length_c   1.000
_cell.angle_alpha   90.00
_cell.angle_beta   90.00
_cell.angle_gamma   90.00
#
_symmetry.space_group_name_H-M   'P 1'
#
loop_
_entity.id
_entity.type
_entity.pdbx_description
1 polymer ?
#
loop_
_entity_poly.entity_id
_entity_poly.type
_entity_poly.pdbx_seq_one_letter_code
_entity_poly.pdbx_strand_id
1 'polypeptide(L)'
;MIDKDRVYTKKVYKIPKTSKKQGVKNRKIAKIKVFLNPVCACKNCNNASVDPAHLLPRSTFPEYYVEEWNLVGMCRFCHNKYDNDLEFRQKQTHLIEIVKAHDELAANRYFRL
;
A
#
# COMPACT_ATOMS: atom_id res chain seq x y z
N MET A 1 -40.76 -1.54 -34.24
CA MET A 1 -41.00 -0.77 -32.99
C MET A 1 -39.70 -0.75 -32.21
N ILE A 2 -39.02 0.39 -32.15
CA ILE A 2 -37.78 0.57 -31.37
C ILE A 2 -38.16 1.46 -30.20
N ASP A 3 -38.08 0.91 -28.99
CA ASP A 3 -38.32 1.63 -27.73
C ASP A 3 -37.27 2.74 -27.58
N LYS A 4 -37.71 4.01 -27.68
CA LYS A 4 -36.85 5.20 -27.74
C LYS A 4 -36.67 5.90 -26.38
N ASP A 5 -37.06 5.30 -25.26
CA ASP A 5 -37.18 6.04 -23.99
C ASP A 5 -36.40 5.44 -22.80
N ARG A 6 -35.15 4.99 -23.00
CA ARG A 6 -34.23 4.77 -21.86
C ARG A 6 -33.55 6.08 -21.46
N VAL A 7 -34.24 6.89 -20.64
CA VAL A 7 -33.66 8.06 -19.99
C VAL A 7 -32.58 7.61 -19.00
N TYR A 8 -31.32 7.78 -19.37
CA TYR A 8 -30.19 7.48 -18.49
C TYR A 8 -30.00 8.62 -17.49
N THR A 9 -30.58 8.49 -16.29
CA THR A 9 -30.38 9.47 -15.22
C THR A 9 -28.98 9.29 -14.60
N LYS A 10 -28.12 10.30 -14.80
CA LYS A 10 -26.76 10.32 -14.22
C LYS A 10 -26.87 10.61 -12.72
N LYS A 11 -26.81 9.57 -11.88
CA LYS A 11 -26.72 9.73 -10.41
C LYS A 11 -25.44 10.52 -10.06
N VAL A 12 -25.60 11.73 -9.56
CA VAL A 12 -24.49 12.55 -9.03
C VAL A 12 -24.30 12.19 -7.55
N TYR A 13 -23.24 11.43 -7.25
CA TYR A 13 -22.88 11.11 -5.87
C TYR A 13 -22.09 12.26 -5.23
N LYS A 14 -22.54 12.77 -4.08
CA LYS A 14 -21.75 13.70 -3.26
C LYS A 14 -20.56 12.95 -2.66
N ILE A 15 -19.34 13.37 -3.00
CA ILE A 15 -18.12 12.81 -2.38
C ILE A 15 -18.06 13.27 -0.91
N PRO A 16 -18.04 12.35 0.06
CA PRO A 16 -18.00 12.72 1.47
C PRO A 16 -16.68 13.41 1.82
N LYS A 17 -16.77 14.45 2.67
CA LYS A 17 -15.61 15.19 3.15
C LYS A 17 -14.71 14.28 3.99
N THR A 18 -13.40 14.31 3.73
CA THR A 18 -12.42 13.58 4.54
C THR A 18 -12.47 14.03 6.00
N SER A 19 -12.52 13.08 6.93
CA SER A 19 -12.54 13.39 8.37
C SER A 19 -11.23 14.07 8.80
N LYS A 20 -11.28 14.91 9.84
CA LYS A 20 -10.08 15.56 10.40
C LYS A 20 -8.99 14.53 10.74
N LYS A 21 -9.38 13.40 11.34
CA LYS A 21 -8.50 12.28 11.69
C LYS A 21 -7.80 11.68 10.46
N GLN A 22 -8.54 11.42 9.39
CA GLN A 22 -7.95 10.91 8.14
C GLN A 22 -7.07 11.97 7.47
N GLY A 23 -7.43 13.25 7.55
CA GLY A 23 -6.61 14.36 7.05
C GLY A 23 -5.23 14.43 7.71
N VAL A 24 -5.13 14.22 9.03
CA VAL A 24 -3.84 14.14 9.74
C VAL A 24 -3.00 12.97 9.21
N LYS A 25 -3.61 11.79 9.06
CA LYS A 25 -2.93 10.60 8.53
C LYS A 25 -2.43 10.82 7.09
N ASN A 26 -3.26 11.39 6.23
CA ASN A 26 -2.90 11.70 4.84
C ASN A 26 -1.69 12.65 4.77
N ARG A 27 -1.63 13.66 5.64
CA ARG A 27 -0.47 14.57 5.71
C ARG A 27 0.82 13.85 6.13
N LYS A 28 0.74 12.92 7.08
CA LYS A 28 1.90 12.09 7.45
C LYS A 28 2.38 11.26 6.26
N ILE A 29 1.49 10.50 5.63
CA ILE A 29 1.80 9.70 4.44
C ILE A 29 2.42 10.55 3.32
N ALA A 30 1.87 11.75 3.07
CA ALA A 30 2.39 12.65 2.06
C ALA A 30 3.84 13.08 2.32
N LYS A 31 4.23 13.27 3.60
CA LYS A 31 5.63 13.56 3.96
C LYS A 31 6.54 12.36 3.70
N ILE A 32 6.11 11.16 4.10
CA ILE A 32 6.90 9.92 3.90
C ILE A 32 7.15 9.68 2.41
N LYS A 33 6.14 9.88 1.56
CA LYS A 33 6.21 9.70 0.11
C LYS A 33 7.33 10.48 -0.57
N VAL A 34 7.70 11.65 -0.03
CA VAL A 34 8.76 12.51 -0.61
C VAL A 34 10.13 11.85 -0.51
N PHE A 35 10.33 10.97 0.47
CA PHE A 35 11.62 10.34 0.76
C PHE A 35 11.71 8.88 0.31
N LEU A 36 10.67 8.35 -0.33
CA LEU A 36 10.71 6.98 -0.84
C LEU A 36 11.74 6.88 -1.97
N ASN A 37 12.46 5.76 -1.99
CA ASN A 37 13.41 5.47 -3.05
C ASN A 37 12.69 5.49 -4.42
N PRO A 38 13.22 6.21 -5.44
CA PRO A 38 12.64 6.26 -6.78
C PRO A 38 12.76 4.93 -7.53
N VAL A 39 13.53 3.98 -7.02
CA VAL A 39 13.67 2.61 -7.55
C VAL A 39 12.84 1.65 -6.71
N CYS A 40 12.24 0.65 -7.36
CA CYS A 40 11.46 -0.40 -6.72
C CYS A 40 12.26 -1.10 -5.60
N ALA A 41 11.63 -1.27 -4.43
CA ALA A 41 12.23 -1.96 -3.30
C ALA A 41 12.28 -3.50 -3.43
N CYS A 42 11.80 -4.09 -4.52
CA CYS A 42 11.90 -5.55 -4.72
C CYS A 42 13.34 -5.93 -5.09
N LYS A 43 13.91 -6.96 -4.42
CA LYS A 43 15.34 -7.33 -4.50
C LYS A 43 15.87 -7.55 -5.93
N ASN A 44 15.01 -8.02 -6.82
CA ASN A 44 15.36 -8.35 -8.21
C ASN A 44 14.65 -7.44 -9.23
N CYS A 45 14.35 -6.19 -8.86
CA CYS A 45 13.62 -5.24 -9.71
C CYS A 45 14.27 -3.86 -9.66
N ASN A 46 14.63 -3.32 -10.82
CA ASN A 46 15.21 -1.98 -10.95
C ASN A 46 14.26 -0.98 -11.63
N ASN A 47 12.98 -1.32 -11.74
CA ASN A 47 11.98 -0.43 -12.33
C ASN A 47 11.74 0.78 -11.43
N ALA A 48 11.25 1.87 -12.04
CA ALA A 48 10.81 3.03 -11.29
C ALA A 48 9.72 2.65 -10.27
N SER A 49 9.89 3.15 -9.06
CA SER A 49 8.86 3.17 -8.03
C SER A 49 7.77 4.16 -8.44
N VAL A 50 6.52 3.69 -8.50
CA VAL A 50 5.36 4.51 -8.88
C VAL A 50 4.30 4.53 -7.79
N ASP A 51 4.32 3.56 -6.87
CA ASP A 51 3.35 3.43 -5.81
C ASP A 51 4.03 3.21 -4.45
N PRO A 52 3.53 3.84 -3.37
CA PRO A 52 3.87 3.45 -2.01
C PRO A 52 3.25 2.09 -1.69
N ALA A 53 4.04 1.14 -1.20
CA ALA A 53 3.58 -0.15 -0.70
C ALA A 53 3.75 -0.22 0.82
N HIS A 54 2.72 -0.72 1.51
CA HIS A 54 2.81 -1.01 2.94
C HIS A 54 3.48 -2.36 3.17
N LEU A 55 4.50 -2.44 4.03
CA LEU A 55 5.14 -3.73 4.37
C LEU A 55 4.22 -4.59 5.23
N LEU A 56 3.47 -3.96 6.14
CA LEU A 56 2.39 -4.55 6.92
C LEU A 56 1.06 -3.85 6.56
N PRO A 57 0.01 -4.60 6.19
CA PRO A 57 -1.20 -4.05 5.64
C PRO A 57 -2.01 -3.32 6.71
N ARG A 58 -2.55 -2.16 6.33
CA ARG A 58 -3.40 -1.31 7.17
C ARG A 58 -4.57 -2.06 7.83
N SER A 59 -5.14 -3.06 7.16
CA SER A 59 -6.29 -3.81 7.66
C SER A 59 -5.96 -4.69 8.87
N THR A 60 -4.75 -5.28 8.88
CA THR A 60 -4.31 -6.21 9.93
C THR A 60 -3.46 -5.52 10.99
N PHE A 61 -2.69 -4.50 10.60
CA PHE A 61 -1.77 -3.76 11.48
C PHE A 61 -2.01 -2.24 11.37
N PRO A 62 -3.19 -1.73 11.76
CA PRO A 62 -3.55 -0.32 11.62
C PRO A 62 -2.67 0.65 12.42
N GLU A 63 -2.00 0.18 13.47
CA GLU A 63 -1.03 0.88 14.29
C GLU A 63 0.18 1.37 13.48
N TYR A 64 0.63 0.58 12.50
CA TYR A 64 1.79 0.90 11.67
C TYR A 64 1.46 1.69 10.41
N TYR A 65 0.20 2.07 10.20
CA TYR A 65 -0.27 2.65 8.94
C TYR A 65 0.49 3.90 8.48
N VAL A 66 0.98 4.71 9.42
CA VAL A 66 1.68 5.99 9.15
C VAL A 66 3.14 5.97 9.60
N GLU A 67 3.70 4.79 9.82
CA GLU A 67 5.10 4.62 10.19
C GLU A 67 5.98 4.64 8.95
N GLU A 68 7.11 5.34 9.03
CA GLU A 68 8.06 5.53 7.92
C GLU A 68 8.64 4.20 7.43
N TRP A 69 9.07 3.35 8.36
CA TRP A 69 9.61 2.02 8.04
C TRP A 69 8.60 1.08 7.38
N ASN A 70 7.29 1.34 7.57
CA ASN A 70 6.23 0.50 7.03
C ASN A 70 5.84 0.89 5.60
N LEU A 71 6.56 1.83 4.97
CA LEU A 71 6.30 2.29 3.59
C LEU A 71 7.56 2.19 2.75
N VAL A 72 7.44 1.53 1.60
CA VAL A 72 8.50 1.45 0.59
C VAL A 72 7.97 1.85 -0.78
N GLY A 73 8.86 2.28 -1.67
CA GLY A 73 8.52 2.51 -3.06
C GLY A 73 8.52 1.21 -3.87
N MET A 74 7.48 0.94 -4.66
CA MET A 74 7.45 -0.21 -5.57
C MET A 74 6.93 0.15 -6.96
N CYS A 75 7.38 -0.60 -7.96
CA CYS A 75 6.72 -0.60 -9.27
C CYS A 75 5.36 -1.34 -9.15
N ARG A 76 4.41 -1.02 -10.04
CA ARG A 76 3.04 -1.57 -9.98
C ARG A 76 3.01 -3.11 -9.98
N PHE A 77 3.88 -3.75 -10.77
CA PHE A 77 3.96 -5.22 -10.84
C PHE A 77 4.40 -5.84 -9.51
N CYS A 78 5.51 -5.35 -8.94
CA CYS A 78 6.02 -5.85 -7.67
C CYS A 78 5.08 -5.57 -6.51
N HIS A 79 4.42 -4.40 -6.49
CA HIS A 79 3.41 -4.07 -5.49
C HIS A 79 2.24 -5.07 -5.53
N ASN A 80 1.67 -5.31 -6.70
CA ASN A 80 0.58 -6.28 -6.86
C ASN A 80 1.00 -7.69 -6.42
N LYS A 81 2.22 -8.12 -6.77
CA LYS A 81 2.77 -9.41 -6.33
C LYS A 81 2.99 -9.45 -4.82
N TYR A 82 3.55 -8.40 -4.23
CA TYR A 82 3.76 -8.32 -2.79
C TYR A 82 2.44 -8.47 -2.01
N ASP A 83 1.36 -7.82 -2.46
CA ASP A 83 0.06 -7.88 -1.78
C ASP A 83 -0.64 -9.23 -1.91
N ASN A 84 -0.47 -9.93 -3.03
CA ASN A 84 -1.32 -11.07 -3.40
C ASN A 84 -0.60 -12.42 -3.47
N ASP A 85 0.73 -12.45 -3.44
CA ASP A 85 1.54 -13.66 -3.61
C ASP A 85 2.47 -13.83 -2.40
N LEU A 86 2.11 -14.77 -1.52
CA LEU A 86 2.86 -15.03 -0.28
C LEU A 86 4.29 -15.48 -0.56
N GLU A 87 4.49 -16.35 -1.55
CA GLU A 87 5.81 -16.86 -1.88
C GLU A 87 6.71 -15.75 -2.41
N PHE A 88 6.16 -14.89 -3.29
CA PHE A 88 6.87 -13.71 -3.77
C PHE A 88 7.26 -12.77 -2.62
N ARG A 89 6.33 -12.54 -1.69
CA ARG A 89 6.55 -11.69 -0.52
C ARG A 89 7.64 -12.26 0.40
N GLN A 90 7.59 -13.56 0.68
CA GLN A 90 8.58 -14.26 1.51
C GLN A 90 10.01 -14.20 0.93
N LYS A 91 10.14 -14.14 -0.40
CA LYS A 91 11.45 -13.98 -1.08
C LYS A 91 12.07 -12.59 -0.89
N GLN A 92 11.31 -11.58 -0.45
CA GLN A 92 11.82 -10.23 -0.20
C GLN A 92 12.45 -10.13 1.19
N THR A 93 13.51 -10.92 1.44
CA THR A 93 14.09 -11.09 2.79
C THR A 93 14.49 -9.78 3.46
N HIS A 94 15.04 -8.83 2.71
CA HIS A 94 15.42 -7.52 3.25
C HIS A 94 14.22 -6.68 3.72
N LEU A 95 13.04 -6.84 3.11
CA LEU A 95 11.82 -6.19 3.59
C LEU A 95 11.30 -6.86 4.86
N ILE A 96 11.47 -8.18 4.98
CA ILE A 96 11.14 -8.92 6.20
C ILE A 96 12.06 -8.46 7.35
N GLU A 97 13.34 -8.26 7.09
CA GLU A 97 14.32 -7.77 8.07
C GLU A 97 13.94 -6.38 8.60
N ILE A 98 13.46 -5.47 7.75
CA ILE A 98 12.91 -4.17 8.19
C ILE A 98 11.77 -4.40 9.19
N VAL A 99 10.79 -5.24 8.84
CA VAL A 99 9.65 -5.47 9.73
C VAL A 99 10.09 -6.15 11.03
N LYS A 100 10.98 -7.15 10.98
CA LYS A 100 11.50 -7.85 12.17
C LYS A 100 12.23 -6.91 13.13
N ALA A 101 12.97 -5.93 12.60
CA ALA A 101 13.66 -4.94 13.42
C ALA A 101 12.70 -4.04 14.23
N HIS A 102 11.44 -3.93 13.80
CA HIS A 102 10.41 -3.14 14.48
C HIS A 102 9.43 -3.99 15.28
N ASP A 103 8.99 -5.12 14.74
CA ASP A 103 8.07 -6.06 15.39
C ASP A 103 8.23 -7.47 14.79
N GLU A 104 9.02 -8.29 15.48
CA GLU A 104 9.29 -9.67 15.09
C GLU A 104 8.01 -10.55 15.09
N LEU A 105 7.10 -10.33 16.04
CA LEU A 105 5.87 -11.11 16.11
C LEU A 105 4.94 -10.78 14.94
N ALA A 106 4.80 -9.50 14.59
CA ALA A 106 4.05 -9.09 13.40
C ALA A 106 4.68 -9.63 12.12
N ALA A 107 6.02 -9.63 12.02
CA ALA A 107 6.72 -10.22 10.89
C ALA A 107 6.41 -11.72 10.76
N ASN A 108 6.59 -12.49 11.83
CA ASN A 108 6.33 -13.93 11.83
C ASN A 108 4.86 -14.22 11.44
N ARG A 109 3.91 -13.45 11.98
CA ARG A 109 2.49 -13.58 11.67
C ARG A 109 2.17 -13.25 10.20
N TYR A 110 2.69 -12.15 9.67
CA TYR A 110 2.32 -11.68 8.34
C TYR A 110 3.03 -12.44 7.21
N PHE A 111 4.31 -12.73 7.39
CA PHE A 111 5.15 -13.43 6.41
C PHE A 111 5.09 -14.95 6.56
N ARG A 112 4.41 -15.50 7.58
CA ARG A 112 4.30 -16.95 7.85
C ARG A 112 5.67 -17.63 7.93
N LEU A 113 6.52 -17.08 8.79
CA LEU A 113 7.87 -17.57 9.05
C LEU A 113 7.89 -18.61 10.17
#